data_AF-A0A842WR17-F1
#
_entry.id   AF-A0A842WR17-F1
#
_cell.length_a   1.000
_cell.length_b   1.000
_cell.length_c   1.000
_cell.angle_alpha   90.00
_cell.angle_beta   90.00
_cell.angle_gamma   90.00
#
_symmetry.space_group_name_H-M   'P 1'
#
loop_
_entity.id
_entity.type
_entity.pdbx_description
1 polymer ?
#
loop_
_entity_poly.entity_id
_entity_poly.type
_entity_poly.pdbx_seq_one_letter_code
_entity_poly.pdbx_strand_id
1 'polypeptide(L)' 'MRITGTRYTIDKKPPVLELRYQGRVVSKFEYVGKTLNDVSEEIWADLKRKGTTILKGALKDELSTLFPGIRVTGPLK' A
#
# COMPACT_ATOMS: atom_id res chain seq x y z
N MET A 1 1.85 -2.86 -8.93
CA MET A 1 3.23 -3.15 -8.44
C MET A 1 3.22 -4.40 -7.56
N ARG A 2 4.25 -5.25 -7.57
CA ARG A 2 4.33 -6.43 -6.67
C ARG A 2 4.99 -6.07 -5.35
N ILE A 3 4.43 -6.55 -4.23
CA ILE A 3 5.07 -6.40 -2.92
C ILE A 3 6.17 -7.44 -2.77
N THR A 4 7.39 -6.99 -2.55
CA THR A 4 8.59 -7.83 -2.44
C THR A 4 8.41 -8.86 -1.34
N GLY A 5 8.80 -10.11 -1.64
CA GLY A 5 8.64 -11.23 -0.71
C GLY A 5 7.21 -11.76 -0.61
N THR A 6 6.26 -11.26 -1.41
CA THR A 6 4.87 -11.74 -1.37
C THR A 6 4.30 -12.08 -2.75
N ARG A 7 3.10 -12.67 -2.76
CA ARG A 7 2.25 -12.85 -3.95
C ARG A 7 1.23 -11.71 -4.13
N TYR A 8 1.30 -10.70 -3.28
CA TYR A 8 0.40 -9.56 -3.34
C TYR A 8 0.94 -8.49 -4.28
N THR A 9 0.02 -7.76 -4.87
CA THR A 9 0.28 -6.63 -5.74
C THR A 9 -0.56 -5.44 -5.28
N ILE A 10 -0.01 -4.23 -5.34
CA ILE A 10 -0.71 -2.97 -5.05
C ILE A 10 -0.85 -2.21 -6.37
N ASP A 11 -2.09 -1.88 -6.71
CA ASP A 11 -2.39 -1.02 -7.85
C ASP A 11 -3.02 0.28 -7.37
N LYS A 12 -2.47 1.40 -7.83
CA LYS A 12 -3.01 2.73 -7.53
C LYS A 12 -4.15 3.05 -8.49
N LYS A 13 -5.34 3.33 -7.96
CA LYS A 13 -6.52 3.76 -8.71
C LYS A 13 -7.24 4.89 -7.98
N PRO A 14 -7.27 6.12 -8.49
CA PRO A 14 -7.94 7.22 -7.78
C PRO A 14 -9.39 6.87 -7.40
N PRO A 15 -9.83 6.99 -6.13
CA PRO A 15 -9.14 7.53 -4.94
C PRO A 15 -8.52 6.47 -3.97
N VAL A 16 -8.35 5.22 -4.41
CA VAL A 16 -7.97 4.06 -3.60
C VAL A 16 -6.70 3.33 -4.07
N LEU A 17 -6.05 2.59 -3.17
CA LEU A 17 -5.09 1.55 -3.49
C LEU A 17 -5.81 0.20 -3.46
N GLU A 18 -5.73 -0.57 -4.54
CA GLU A 18 -6.23 -1.94 -4.59
C GLU A 18 -5.12 -2.91 -4.23
N LEU A 19 -5.29 -3.65 -3.14
CA LEU A 19 -4.47 -4.82 -2.84
C LEU A 19 -5.05 -6.03 -3.57
N ARG A 20 -4.23 -6.66 -4.38
CA ARG A 20 -4.59 -7.81 -5.21
C ARG A 20 -3.77 -9.03 -4.85
N TYR A 21 -4.43 -10.18 -4.81
CA TYR A 21 -3.82 -11.49 -4.66
C TYR A 21 -4.24 -12.34 -5.86
N GLN A 22 -3.27 -12.87 -6.62
CA GLN A 22 -3.53 -13.67 -7.84
C GLN A 22 -4.51 -13.00 -8.82
N GLY A 23 -4.36 -11.69 -9.03
CA GLY A 23 -5.20 -10.90 -9.94
C GLY A 23 -6.58 -10.51 -9.41
N ARG A 24 -6.98 -10.98 -8.22
CA ARG A 24 -8.24 -10.59 -7.57
C ARG A 24 -8.01 -9.50 -6.53
N VAL A 25 -8.88 -8.49 -6.51
CA VAL A 25 -8.87 -7.46 -5.46
C VAL A 25 -9.33 -8.09 -4.16
N VAL A 26 -8.48 -8.05 -3.14
CA VAL A 26 -8.75 -8.61 -1.81
C VAL A 26 -9.01 -7.53 -0.76
N SER A 27 -8.49 -6.31 -0.97
CA SER A 27 -8.70 -5.15 -0.10
C SER A 27 -8.57 -3.85 -0.90
N LYS A 28 -9.22 -2.79 -0.42
CA LYS A 28 -9.13 -1.43 -0.97
C LYS A 28 -8.81 -0.45 0.15
N PHE A 29 -7.92 0.51 -0.10
CA PHE A 29 -7.48 1.50 0.89
C PHE A 29 -7.63 2.90 0.32
N GLU A 30 -8.49 3.72 0.90
CA GLU A 30 -8.60 5.12 0.54
C GLU A 30 -7.31 5.85 0.95
N TYR A 31 -6.68 6.52 -0.01
CA TYR A 31 -5.41 7.22 0.23
C TYR A 31 -5.58 8.75 0.25
N VAL A 32 -6.65 9.29 -0.35
CA VAL A 32 -6.85 10.74 -0.46
C VAL A 32 -6.96 11.38 0.93
N GLY A 33 -6.11 12.37 1.19
CA GLY A 33 -6.07 13.08 2.48
C GLY A 33 -5.33 12.35 3.60
N LYS A 34 -4.88 11.11 3.39
CA LYS A 34 -4.03 10.36 4.33
C LYS A 34 -2.56 10.57 4.01
N THR A 35 -1.67 10.29 4.97
CA THR A 35 -0.23 10.26 4.70
C THR A 35 0.21 8.89 4.17
N LEU A 36 1.40 8.83 3.56
CA LEU A 36 2.02 7.56 3.18
C LEU A 36 2.17 6.62 4.37
N ASN A 37 2.42 7.18 5.56
CA ASN A 37 2.56 6.40 6.78
C ASN A 37 1.24 5.72 7.18
N ASP A 38 0.13 6.47 7.20
CA ASP A 38 -1.18 5.95 7.56
C ASP A 38 -1.61 4.83 6.62
N VAL A 39 -1.46 5.06 5.31
CA VAL A 39 -1.79 4.06 4.29
C VAL A 39 -0.89 2.83 4.40
N SER A 40 0.41 3.01 4.67
CA SER A 40 1.33 1.89 4.85
C SER A 40 0.99 1.04 6.09
N GLU A 41 0.56 1.66 7.18
CA GLU A 41 0.14 0.98 8.40
C GLU A 41 -1.15 0.18 8.17
N GLU A 42 -2.13 0.76 7.46
CA GLU A 42 -3.38 0.07 7.11
C GLU A 42 -3.13 -1.17 6.25
N ILE A 43 -2.30 -1.05 5.22
CA ILE A 43 -1.96 -2.15 4.32
C ILE A 43 -1.16 -3.22 5.07
N TRP A 44 -0.19 -2.81 5.90
CA TRP A 44 0.60 -3.74 6.71
C TRP A 44 -0.26 -4.54 7.69
N ALA A 45 -1.19 -3.87 8.38
CA ALA A 45 -2.09 -4.52 9.32
C ALA A 45 -3.05 -5.49 8.61
N ASP A 46 -3.52 -5.16 7.41
CA ASP A 46 -4.34 -6.05 6.59
C ASP A 46 -3.56 -7.28 6.11
N LEU A 47 -2.33 -7.11 5.62
CA LEU A 47 -1.45 -8.21 5.23
C LEU A 47 -1.13 -9.14 6.41
N LYS A 48 -0.83 -8.57 7.58
CA LYS A 48 -0.59 -9.33 8.81
C LYS A 48 -1.81 -10.17 9.21
N ARG A 49 -3.01 -9.59 9.13
CA ARG A 49 -4.28 -10.32 9.38
C ARG A 49 -4.51 -11.47 8.39
N LYS A 50 -4.04 -11.33 7.15
CA LYS A 50 -4.08 -12.37 6.11
C LYS A 50 -2.88 -13.35 6.19
N GLY A 51 -2.13 -13.34 7.30
CA GLY A 51 -1.01 -14.26 7.53
C GLY A 51 0.26 -13.93 6.74
N THR A 52 0.37 -12.71 6.20
CA THR A 52 1.53 -12.27 5.43
C THR A 52 2.34 -11.25 6.23
N THR A 53 3.55 -11.65 6.61
CA THR A 53 4.47 -10.77 7.34
C THR A 53 5.46 -10.14 6.38
N ILE A 54 5.47 -8.81 6.34
CA ILE A 54 6.46 -8.02 5.60
C ILE A 54 7.04 -6.93 6.51
N LEU A 55 8.24 -6.46 6.17
CA LEU A 55 8.85 -5.32 6.84
C LEU A 55 8.09 -4.03 6.45
N LYS A 56 7.68 -3.25 7.46
CA LYS A 56 6.99 -1.98 7.25
C LYS A 56 7.79 -0.99 6.40
N GLY A 57 9.10 -0.91 6.63
CA GLY A 57 10.01 -0.06 5.86
C GLY A 57 9.98 -0.40 4.36
N ALA A 58 10.11 -1.69 4.02
CA ALA A 58 10.03 -2.15 2.65
C ALA A 58 8.69 -1.83 1.99
N LEU A 59 7.57 -2.01 2.70
CA LEU A 59 6.25 -1.63 2.20
C LEU A 59 6.15 -0.11 1.92
N LYS A 60 6.66 0.71 2.85
CA LYS A 60 6.64 2.17 2.71
C LYS A 60 7.49 2.62 1.52
N ASP A 61 8.68 2.05 1.36
CA ASP A 61 9.57 2.34 0.24
C ASP A 61 8.91 1.97 -1.10
N GLU A 62 8.24 0.82 -1.17
CA GLU A 62 7.47 0.43 -2.36
C GLU A 62 6.30 1.36 -2.64
N LEU A 63 5.51 1.69 -1.61
CA LEU A 63 4.39 2.63 -1.75
C LEU A 63 4.87 4.01 -2.20
N SER A 64 6.06 4.46 -1.76
CA SER A 64 6.62 5.74 -2.18
C SER A 64 6.80 5.83 -3.71
N THR A 65 7.08 4.70 -4.37
CA THR A 65 7.21 4.65 -5.84
C THR A 65 5.89 4.89 -6.57
N LEU A 66 4.74 4.60 -5.94
CA LEU A 66 3.40 4.83 -6.48
C LEU A 66 2.94 6.30 -6.33
N PHE A 67 3.66 7.08 -5.53
CA PHE A 67 3.33 8.48 -5.22
C PHE A 67 4.54 9.39 -5.49
N PRO A 68 4.97 9.54 -6.77
CA PRO A 68 6.09 10.40 -7.11
C PRO A 68 5.79 11.86 -6.76
N GLY A 69 6.74 12.53 -6.12
CA GLY A 69 6.66 13.97 -5.82
C GLY A 69 5.86 14.34 -4.56
N ILE A 70 5.36 13.37 -3.79
CA ILE A 70 4.71 13.67 -2.51
C ILE A 70 5.75 13.80 -1.40
N ARG A 71 5.64 14.87 -0.60
CA ARG A 71 6.48 15.04 0.60
C ARG A 71 6.22 13.86 1.54
N VAL A 72 7.26 13.35 2.21
CA VAL A 72 7.20 12.17 3.10
C VAL A 72 6.08 12.25 4.16
N THR A 73 5.67 13.45 4.54
CA THR A 73 4.60 13.75 5.50
C THR A 73 3.39 14.48 4.89
N GLY A 74 3.37 14.69 3.57
CA GLY A 74 2.29 15.38 2.88
C GLY A 74 1.07 14.47 2.65
N PRO A 75 -0.14 15.05 2.57
CA PRO A 75 -1.33 14.28 2.23
C PRO A 75 -1.23 13.75 0.80
N LEU A 76 -1.60 12.48 0.61
CA LEU A 76 -1.64 11.83 -0.68
C LEU A 76 -2.82 12.39 -1.50
N LYS A 77 -2.58 12.56 -2.81
CA LYS A 77 -3.53 13.03 -3.82
C LYS A 77 -3.55 12.09 -5.01
#